data_AF-A0A3B5LFY5-F1
#
_entry.id   AF-A0A3B5LFY5-F1
#
_cell.length_a   1.000
_cell.length_b   1.000
_cell.length_c   1.000
_cell.angle_alpha   90.00
_cell.angle_beta   90.00
_cell.angle_gamma   90.00
#
_symmetry.space_group_name_H-M   'P 1'
#
loop_
_entity.id
_entity.type
_entity.pdbx_description
1 polymer ?
#
loop_
_entity_poly.entity_id
_entity_poly.type
_entity_poly.pdbx_seq_one_letter_code
_entity_poly.pdbx_strand_id
1 'polypeptide(L)'
;MALILVLLSTVSIFQVLLKANHLKHQQAVVGFLEANRINFQEVDITMLEEQRLWMYRNIPKEKKPEKGNPLPPQIFNEDRYCGDYEDFFQSKENNTVFAFLGLSSPLSKTEEAVV
;
A
#
# COMPACT_ATOMS: atom_id res chain seq x y z
N MET A 1 20.80 23.43 1.88
CA MET A 1 20.52 22.32 2.83
C MET A 1 19.16 21.66 2.59
N ALA A 2 18.11 22.39 2.19
CA ALA A 2 16.81 21.79 1.84
C ALA A 2 16.85 20.86 0.60
N LEU A 3 17.77 21.09 -0.35
CA LEU A 3 17.84 20.33 -1.61
C LEU A 3 18.46 18.91 -1.48
N ILE A 4 19.18 18.62 -0.39
CA ILE A 4 19.88 17.31 -0.18
C ILE A 4 18.95 16.29 0.47
N LEU A 5 17.96 16.72 1.26
CA LEU A 5 16.97 15.83 1.89
C LEU A 5 15.96 15.26 0.89
N VAL A 6 15.75 15.92 -0.25
CA VAL A 6 14.79 15.49 -1.29
C VAL A 6 15.35 14.36 -2.17
N LEU A 7 16.68 14.14 -2.18
CA LEU A 7 17.35 13.18 -3.07
C LEU A 7 17.68 11.81 -2.44
N LEU A 8 17.51 11.62 -1.12
CA LEU A 8 17.92 10.38 -0.43
C LEU A 8 16.78 9.43 -0.04
N SER A 9 15.53 9.70 -0.42
CA SER A 9 14.39 8.82 -0.10
C SER A 9 13.60 8.44 -1.35
N THR A 10 14.26 7.86 -2.35
CA THR A 10 13.57 7.07 -3.40
C THR A 10 13.22 5.67 -2.86
N VAL A 11 12.60 5.64 -1.68
CA VAL A 11 12.06 4.42 -1.09
C VAL A 11 10.60 4.42 -1.47
N SER A 12 10.18 3.54 -2.37
CA SER A 12 8.79 3.39 -2.78
C SER A 12 7.87 3.36 -1.55
N ILE A 13 7.13 4.45 -1.34
CA ILE A 13 6.33 4.67 -0.14
C ILE A 13 4.96 4.05 -0.42
N PHE A 14 4.62 2.98 0.31
CA PHE A 14 3.26 2.48 0.27
C PHE A 14 2.32 3.44 1.00
N GLN A 15 1.30 3.97 0.34
CA GLN A 15 0.29 4.78 1.02
C GLN A 15 -0.82 3.86 1.52
N VAL A 16 -0.96 3.72 2.84
CA VAL A 16 -2.09 3.01 3.47
C VAL A 16 -3.06 4.04 3.99
N LEU A 17 -4.23 4.14 3.36
CA LEU A 17 -5.23 5.12 3.74
C LEU A 17 -6.11 4.58 4.85
N LEU A 18 -6.31 5.35 5.92
CA LEU A 18 -6.95 4.91 7.17
C LEU A 18 -8.26 5.68 7.47
N LYS A 19 -9.23 5.02 8.11
CA LYS A 19 -10.43 5.64 8.73
C LYS A 19 -10.84 4.90 10.01
N ALA A 20 -11.36 5.65 10.98
CA ALA A 20 -11.72 5.18 12.33
C ALA A 20 -12.61 3.92 12.43
N ASN A 21 -13.41 3.58 11.42
CA ASN A 21 -14.38 2.46 11.50
C ASN A 21 -13.90 1.12 10.91
N HIS A 22 -12.73 1.04 10.26
CA HIS A 22 -12.21 -0.18 9.64
C HIS A 22 -10.84 -0.60 10.20
N LEU A 23 -10.66 -0.41 11.51
CA LEU A 23 -9.39 -0.60 12.21
C LEU A 23 -8.80 -2.00 12.06
N LYS A 24 -9.62 -3.07 12.08
CA LYS A 24 -9.12 -4.45 12.01
C LYS A 24 -8.42 -4.75 10.68
N HIS A 25 -9.00 -4.34 9.56
CA HIS A 25 -8.42 -4.55 8.24
C HIS A 25 -7.16 -3.71 8.05
N GLN A 26 -7.20 -2.47 8.53
CA GLN A 26 -6.05 -1.57 8.51
C GLN A 26 -4.88 -2.12 9.34
N GLN A 27 -5.13 -2.52 10.59
CA GLN A 27 -4.15 -3.14 11.47
C GLN A 27 -3.58 -4.44 10.90
N ALA A 28 -4.38 -5.23 10.18
CA ALA A 28 -3.89 -6.45 9.54
C ALA A 28 -2.91 -6.15 8.40
N VAL A 29 -3.14 -5.10 7.60
CA VAL A 29 -2.22 -4.65 6.55
C VAL A 29 -0.97 -4.06 7.18
N VAL A 30 -1.13 -3.08 8.08
CA VAL A 30 -0.01 -2.40 8.79
C VAL A 30 0.87 -3.43 9.51
N GLY A 31 0.27 -4.29 10.33
CA GLY A 31 1.00 -5.30 11.08
C GLY A 31 1.73 -6.31 10.18
N PHE A 32 1.21 -6.61 8.98
CA PHE A 32 1.93 -7.42 8.02
C PHE A 32 3.16 -6.68 7.45
N LEU A 33 2.99 -5.42 7.05
CA LEU A 33 4.08 -4.60 6.50
C LEU A 33 5.20 -4.42 7.54
N GLU A 34 4.84 -4.12 8.78
CA GLU A 34 5.79 -4.01 9.91
C GLU A 34 6.52 -5.33 10.18
N ALA A 35 5.78 -6.45 10.26
CA ALA A 35 6.38 -7.78 10.52
C ALA A 35 7.36 -8.21 9.42
N ASN A 36 7.12 -7.78 8.18
CA ASN A 36 7.98 -8.08 7.03
C ASN A 36 9.04 -6.99 6.76
N ARG A 37 9.13 -5.96 7.62
CA ARG A 37 10.06 -4.81 7.47
C ARG A 37 9.93 -4.13 6.10
N ILE A 38 8.71 -4.06 5.59
CA ILE A 38 8.39 -3.30 4.37
C ILE A 38 8.19 -1.85 4.81
N ASN A 39 8.86 -0.91 4.15
CA ASN A 39 8.68 0.51 4.46
C ASN A 39 7.36 1.02 3.85
N PHE A 40 6.57 1.76 4.63
CA PHE A 40 5.30 2.33 4.20
C PHE A 40 5.02 3.64 4.94
N GLN A 41 4.02 4.38 4.45
CA GLN A 41 3.46 5.56 5.09
C GLN A 41 1.97 5.37 5.33
N GLU A 42 1.55 5.57 6.58
CA GLU A 42 0.14 5.70 6.93
C GLU A 42 -0.35 7.11 6.60
N VAL A 43 -1.48 7.19 5.89
CA VAL A 43 -2.13 8.47 5.58
C VAL A 43 -3.56 8.44 6.12
N ASP A 44 -3.78 9.18 7.21
CA ASP A 44 -5.12 9.38 7.75
C ASP A 44 -5.91 10.37 6.87
N ILE A 45 -6.87 9.84 6.13
CA ILE A 45 -7.74 10.62 5.23
C ILE A 45 -9.00 11.15 5.93
N THR A 46 -9.15 10.94 7.23
CA THR A 46 -10.32 11.41 8.00
C THR A 46 -10.36 12.94 8.06
N MET A 47 -9.18 13.59 8.17
CA MET A 47 -9.04 15.04 8.26
C MET A 47 -8.37 15.68 7.03
N LEU A 48 -7.96 14.88 6.04
CA LEU A 48 -7.25 15.34 4.84
C LEU A 48 -8.13 15.16 3.59
N GLU A 49 -8.98 16.14 3.31
CA GLU A 49 -9.93 16.06 2.18
C GLU A 49 -9.25 15.89 0.83
N GLU A 50 -8.16 16.61 0.58
CA GLU A 50 -7.41 16.51 -0.68
C GLU A 50 -6.88 15.09 -0.91
N GLN A 51 -6.29 14.47 0.12
CA GLN A 51 -5.80 13.09 0.05
C GLN A 51 -6.93 12.08 -0.12
N ARG A 52 -8.08 12.30 0.53
CA ARG A 52 -9.28 11.49 0.34
C ARG A 52 -9.79 11.54 -1.11
N LEU A 53 -9.83 12.73 -1.71
CA LEU A 53 -10.26 12.92 -3.10
C LEU A 53 -9.23 12.36 -4.08
N TRP A 54 -7.94 12.52 -3.80
CA TRP A 54 -6.86 11.91 -4.57
C TRP A 54 -7.01 10.39 -4.61
N MET A 55 -7.26 9.74 -3.47
CA MET A 55 -7.54 8.31 -3.39
C MET A 55 -8.69 7.91 -4.32
N TYR A 56 -9.83 8.60 -4.23
CA TYR A 56 -11.01 8.29 -5.05
C TYR A 56 -10.75 8.44 -6.55
N ARG A 57 -9.86 9.34 -6.95
CA ARG A 57 -9.49 9.57 -8.35
C ARG A 57 -8.56 8.48 -8.88
N ASN A 58 -7.62 8.01 -8.05
CA ASN A 58 -6.58 7.06 -8.46
C ASN A 58 -6.96 5.58 -8.31
N ILE A 59 -8.10 5.26 -7.68
CA ILE A 59 -8.67 3.90 -7.74
C ILE A 59 -9.24 3.64 -9.16
N PRO A 60 -8.85 2.54 -9.83
CA PRO A 60 -9.41 2.14 -11.13
C PRO A 60 -10.93 1.99 -11.08
N LYS A 61 -11.64 2.32 -12.18
CA LYS A 61 -13.11 2.36 -12.18
C LYS A 61 -13.73 1.00 -11.83
N GLU A 62 -13.15 -0.06 -12.34
CA GLU A 62 -13.50 -1.47 -12.11
C GLU A 62 -13.28 -1.94 -10.66
N LYS A 63 -12.48 -1.20 -9.88
CA LYS A 63 -12.23 -1.44 -8.45
C LYS A 63 -13.04 -0.53 -7.53
N LYS A 64 -13.81 0.41 -8.09
CA LYS A 64 -14.71 1.26 -7.30
C LYS A 64 -15.95 0.46 -6.89
N PRO A 65 -16.48 0.68 -5.67
CA PRO A 65 -17.71 0.03 -5.27
C PRO A 65 -18.88 0.51 -6.14
N GLU A 66 -19.83 -0.40 -6.43
CA GLU A 66 -21.06 -0.05 -7.19
C GLU A 66 -21.91 1.02 -6.49
N LYS A 67 -21.85 1.06 -5.15
CA LYS A 67 -22.56 2.04 -4.32
C LYS A 67 -21.66 2.58 -3.22
N GLY A 68 -21.70 3.90 -3.03
CA GLY A 68 -20.97 4.59 -1.98
C GLY A 68 -19.53 4.91 -2.36
N ASN A 69 -18.70 5.15 -1.36
CA ASN A 69 -17.30 5.54 -1.55
C ASN A 69 -16.37 4.37 -1.22
N PRO A 70 -15.19 4.29 -1.87
CA PRO A 70 -14.15 3.36 -1.47
C PRO A 70 -13.83 3.46 0.02
N LEU A 71 -13.69 2.31 0.67
CA LEU A 71 -13.41 2.19 2.09
C LEU A 71 -11.95 1.77 2.31
N PRO A 72 -11.26 2.34 3.31
CA PRO A 72 -9.91 1.93 3.66
C PRO A 72 -9.86 0.54 4.32
N PRO A 73 -8.72 -0.16 4.25
CA PRO A 73 -7.44 0.28 3.65
C PRO A 73 -7.48 0.27 2.13
N GLN A 74 -6.78 1.24 1.53
CA GLN A 74 -6.48 1.29 0.10
C GLN A 74 -4.97 1.41 -0.02
N ILE A 75 -4.36 0.50 -0.78
CA ILE A 75 -2.90 0.32 -0.83
C ILE A 75 -2.43 0.82 -2.18
N PHE A 76 -1.52 1.79 -2.14
CA PHE A 76 -0.82 2.29 -3.31
C PHE A 76 0.66 2.05 -3.15
N ASN A 77 1.34 1.72 -4.24
CA ASN A 77 2.79 1.82 -4.35
C ASN A 77 3.08 3.09 -5.16
N GLU A 78 3.48 4.17 -4.49
CA GLU A 78 3.56 5.50 -5.10
C GLU A 78 2.21 5.88 -5.73
N ASP A 79 2.14 6.14 -7.05
CA ASP A 79 0.91 6.46 -7.76
C ASP A 79 0.17 5.22 -8.29
N ARG A 80 0.76 4.02 -8.15
CA ARG A 80 0.16 2.78 -8.64
C ARG A 80 -0.77 2.19 -7.59
N TYR A 81 -2.04 2.03 -7.96
CA TYR A 81 -2.98 1.28 -7.13
C TYR A 81 -2.61 -0.21 -7.09
N CYS A 82 -2.37 -0.75 -5.89
CA CYS A 82 -2.15 -2.17 -5.66
C CYS A 82 -3.47 -2.92 -5.48
N GLY A 83 -4.33 -2.40 -4.59
CA GLY A 83 -5.63 -3.00 -4.28
C GLY A 83 -6.18 -2.54 -2.93
N ASP A 84 -7.33 -3.11 -2.58
CA ASP A 84 -7.97 -2.92 -1.28
C ASP A 84 -7.57 -4.03 -0.29
N TYR A 85 -8.30 -4.12 0.83
CA TYR A 85 -8.07 -5.18 1.82
C TYR A 85 -8.29 -6.59 1.27
N GLU A 86 -9.29 -6.78 0.42
CA GLU A 86 -9.67 -8.10 -0.10
C GLU A 86 -8.58 -8.60 -1.06
N ASP A 87 -8.09 -7.72 -1.93
CA ASP A 87 -6.96 -8.02 -2.79
C ASP A 87 -5.70 -8.39 -1.99
N PHE A 88 -5.41 -7.62 -0.92
CA PHE A 88 -4.32 -7.93 -0.01
C PHE A 88 -4.50 -9.29 0.67
N PHE A 89 -5.71 -9.58 1.18
CA PHE A 89 -6.02 -10.84 1.85
C PHE A 89 -5.83 -12.03 0.91
N GLN A 90 -6.37 -11.97 -0.31
CA GLN A 90 -6.18 -13.00 -1.33
C GLN A 90 -4.69 -13.19 -1.68
N SER A 91 -3.93 -12.09 -1.80
CA SER A 91 -2.49 -12.18 -2.04
C SER A 91 -1.75 -12.86 -0.88
N LYS A 92 -2.22 -12.67 0.36
CA LYS A 92 -1.67 -13.31 1.56
C LYS A 92 -1.97 -14.81 1.57
N GLU A 93 -3.19 -15.22 1.26
CA GLU A 93 -3.56 -16.64 1.14
C GLU A 93 -2.74 -17.35 0.05
N ASN A 94 -2.44 -16.63 -1.03
CA ASN A 94 -1.64 -17.14 -2.15
C ASN A 94 -0.12 -16.97 -1.96
N ASN A 95 0.35 -16.41 -0.84
CA ASN A 95 1.77 -16.07 -0.60
C ASN A 95 2.40 -15.18 -1.69
N THR A 96 1.60 -14.31 -2.33
CA THR A 96 2.01 -13.40 -3.42
C THR A 96 2.01 -11.93 -3.01
N VAL A 97 1.98 -11.62 -1.71
CA VAL A 97 1.89 -10.23 -1.21
C VAL A 97 2.99 -9.32 -1.77
N PHE A 98 4.23 -9.79 -1.88
CA PHE A 98 5.31 -8.97 -2.45
C PHE A 98 5.02 -8.58 -3.91
N ALA A 99 4.52 -9.51 -4.73
CA ALA A 99 4.13 -9.22 -6.10
C ALA A 99 2.91 -8.28 -6.18
N PHE A 100 1.92 -8.47 -5.30
CA PHE A 100 0.78 -7.57 -5.14
C PHE A 100 1.22 -6.13 -4.83
N LEU A 101 2.19 -5.98 -3.94
CA LEU A 101 2.81 -4.71 -3.60
C LEU A 101 3.75 -4.19 -4.72
N GLY A 102 4.02 -4.96 -5.76
CA GLY A 102 4.96 -4.58 -6.82
C GLY A 102 6.43 -4.59 -6.37
N LEU A 103 6.75 -5.37 -5.34
CA LEU A 103 8.09 -5.58 -4.82
C LEU A 103 8.69 -6.88 -5.34
N SER A 104 10.01 -6.89 -5.55
CA SER A 104 10.76 -8.13 -5.75
C SER A 104 10.73 -8.95 -4.45
N SER A 105 10.31 -10.22 -4.55
CA SER A 105 10.32 -11.13 -3.40
C SER A 105 11.74 -11.21 -2.80
N PRO A 106 11.93 -11.20 -1.47
CA PRO A 106 13.24 -11.39 -0.86
C PRO A 106 13.95 -12.68 -1.31
N LEU A 107 13.17 -13.70 -1.68
CA LEU A 107 13.67 -14.99 -2.17
C LEU A 107 14.30 -14.91 -3.57
N SER A 108 14.01 -13.86 -4.35
CA SER A 108 14.59 -13.71 -5.69
C SER A 108 16.01 -13.15 -5.69
N LYS A 109 16.61 -12.87 -4.53
CA LYS A 109 17.98 -12.36 -4.41
C LYS A 109 19.03 -13.45 -4.14
N THR A 110 18.63 -14.72 -4.03
CA THR A 110 19.54 -15.81 -3.63
C THR A 110 20.10 -16.63 -4.81
N GLU A 111 19.71 -16.38 -6.06
CA GLU A 111 20.16 -17.17 -7.23
C GLU A 111 21.27 -16.51 -8.08
N GLU A 112 21.79 -15.34 -7.71
CA GLU A 112 22.82 -14.63 -8.48
C GLU A 112 24.21 -14.58 -7.81
N ALA A 113 24.45 -15.43 -6.82
CA ALA A 113 25.76 -15.56 -6.16
C ALA A 113 26.29 -17.00 -6.14
N VAL A 114 26.12 -17.75 -7.24
CA VAL A 114 26.92 -18.96 -7.51
C VAL A 114 27.13 -19.09 -9.02
N VAL A 115 28.04 -18.29 -9.58
CA VAL A 115 28.77 -18.65 -10.81
C VAL A 115 30.21 -18.16 -10.70
#